data_AF-A0A969U884-F1
#
_entry.id   AF-A0A969U884-F1
#
_cell.length_a   1.000
_cell.length_b   1.000
_cell.length_c   1.000
_cell.angle_alpha   90.00
_cell.angle_beta   90.00
_cell.angle_gamma   90.00
#
_symmetry.space_group_name_H-M   'P 1'
#
loop_
_entity.id
_entity.type
_entity.pdbx_description
1 polymer ?
#
loop_
_entity_poly.entity_id
_entity_poly.type
_entity_poly.pdbx_seq_one_letter_code
_entity_poly.pdbx_strand_id
1 'polypeptide(L)'
;MDPAELDRSLQQLRSSHLRLSPRLNLDFSHWSNILNHPSYLTKYLTQSTRSPLKIAELVSSIGTELDRGWQTIESFINSSKLQSEYNFRSNIRQVMNQKIYRGIPLETPAQIQTAIEQLYRAQTELPLPTQVNGVEDLCLLIDKSTNETIRWKAIEYLWIIDPDHPKLPLRFIRDLGIKFATDSLALMISELPMSGAHCAILLRVYPVNREMYLPAGVKLSIFDEDGAPVLISAGNPFEAISRNDPQDSYIQLYFVAEESDRFGINVILGEQQFTEYFNCIVVRINYLL
;
A
#
# COMPACT_ATOMS: atom_id res chain seq x y z
N MET A 1 7.11 5.91 -28.74
CA MET A 1 8.28 6.72 -28.35
C MET A 1 9.50 6.05 -28.96
N ASP A 2 10.44 6.82 -29.54
CA ASP A 2 11.65 6.25 -30.16
C ASP A 2 12.58 5.69 -29.04
N PRO A 3 13.26 4.53 -29.22
CA PRO A 3 14.31 4.03 -28.33
C PRO A 3 15.23 5.10 -27.72
N ALA A 4 15.62 6.12 -28.49
CA ALA A 4 16.48 7.22 -28.01
C ALA A 4 15.82 8.08 -26.91
N GLU A 5 14.51 8.31 -27.00
CA GLU A 5 13.74 9.01 -25.97
C GLU A 5 13.53 8.12 -24.73
N LEU A 6 13.33 6.82 -24.92
CA LEU A 6 13.21 5.85 -23.82
C LEU A 6 14.49 5.77 -23.00
N ASP A 7 15.65 5.73 -23.65
CA ASP A 7 16.95 5.74 -22.96
C ASP A 7 17.18 7.06 -22.21
N ARG A 8 16.74 8.19 -22.77
CA ARG A 8 16.80 9.50 -22.08
C ARG A 8 15.89 9.54 -20.85
N SER A 9 14.66 9.05 -20.95
CA SER A 9 13.75 8.93 -19.80
C SER A 9 14.29 7.98 -18.73
N LEU A 10 14.94 6.88 -19.12
CA LEU A 10 15.59 5.98 -18.18
C LEU A 10 16.81 6.62 -17.52
N GLN A 11 17.59 7.39 -18.27
CA GLN A 11 18.74 8.13 -17.74
C GLN A 11 18.30 9.22 -16.75
N GLN A 12 17.16 9.88 -17.00
CA GLN A 12 16.55 10.85 -16.09
C GLN A 12 16.02 10.18 -14.81
N LEU A 13 15.44 8.98 -14.91
CA LEU A 13 15.09 8.17 -13.73
C LEU A 13 16.34 7.74 -12.95
N ARG A 14 17.44 7.44 -13.64
CA ARG A 14 18.71 6.99 -13.05
C ARG A 14 19.47 8.12 -12.35
N SER A 15 19.45 9.33 -12.91
CA SER A 15 20.11 10.51 -12.31
C SER A 15 19.26 11.14 -11.21
N SER A 16 17.99 10.73 -11.07
CA SER A 16 17.12 11.17 -9.99
C SER A 16 17.49 10.49 -8.67
N HIS A 17 17.56 11.30 -7.61
CA HIS A 17 17.83 10.86 -6.25
C HIS A 17 16.62 10.13 -5.63
N LEU A 18 15.42 10.28 -6.20
CA LEU A 18 14.31 9.37 -5.95
C LEU A 18 14.25 8.22 -6.92
N ARG A 19 14.42 7.04 -6.34
CA ARG A 19 14.26 5.77 -7.04
C ARG A 19 12.93 5.09 -6.73
N LEU A 20 12.05 5.73 -5.95
CA LEU A 20 10.84 5.11 -5.38
C LEU A 20 9.51 5.51 -6.06
N SER A 21 9.51 6.47 -7.00
CA SER A 21 8.29 6.85 -7.73
C SER A 21 8.60 7.51 -9.08
N PRO A 22 8.66 6.71 -10.16
CA PRO A 22 8.96 7.18 -11.52
C PRO A 22 8.07 8.32 -12.03
N ARG A 23 6.81 8.36 -11.56
CA ARG A 23 5.81 9.38 -11.91
C ARG A 23 6.12 10.78 -11.36
N LEU A 24 7.06 10.89 -10.43
CA LEU A 24 7.51 12.17 -9.87
C LEU A 24 8.74 12.71 -10.61
N ASN A 25 9.39 11.87 -11.41
CA ASN A 25 10.58 12.20 -12.19
C ASN A 25 10.30 12.36 -13.68
N LEU A 26 9.22 11.72 -14.16
CA LEU A 26 8.75 11.73 -15.52
C LEU A 26 7.27 12.07 -15.53
N ASP A 27 6.82 12.81 -16.56
CA ASP A 27 5.39 12.92 -16.80
C ASP A 27 4.77 11.55 -17.13
N PHE A 28 3.45 11.49 -17.08
CA PHE A 28 2.72 10.25 -17.30
C PHE A 28 2.95 9.65 -18.69
N SER A 29 3.20 10.46 -19.72
CA SER A 29 3.44 9.97 -21.08
C SER A 29 4.76 9.19 -21.14
N HIS A 30 5.84 9.78 -20.64
CA HIS A 30 7.16 9.16 -20.60
C HIS A 30 7.19 7.95 -19.67
N TRP A 31 6.52 8.03 -18.52
CA TRP A 31 6.42 6.88 -17.61
C TRP A 31 5.57 5.74 -18.19
N SER A 32 4.44 6.05 -18.80
CA SER A 32 3.58 5.06 -19.48
C SER A 32 4.35 4.36 -20.59
N ASN A 33 5.19 5.07 -21.34
CA ASN A 33 6.02 4.46 -22.39
C ASN A 33 7.07 3.49 -21.82
N ILE A 34 7.67 3.77 -20.65
CA ILE A 34 8.56 2.81 -19.98
C ILE A 34 7.78 1.58 -19.47
N LEU A 35 6.57 1.79 -18.92
CA LEU A 35 5.70 0.69 -18.48
C LEU A 35 5.28 -0.24 -19.61
N ASN A 36 5.08 0.32 -20.81
CA ASN A 36 4.67 -0.43 -21.99
C ASN A 36 5.85 -1.12 -22.71
N HIS A 37 7.09 -0.98 -22.21
CA HIS A 37 8.29 -1.60 -22.77
C HIS A 37 9.03 -2.45 -21.73
N PRO A 38 8.78 -3.77 -21.68
CA PRO A 38 9.27 -4.66 -20.64
C PRO A 38 10.79 -4.62 -20.42
N SER A 39 11.58 -4.50 -21.48
CA SER A 39 13.05 -4.43 -21.41
C SER A 39 13.56 -3.16 -20.73
N TYR A 40 12.85 -2.03 -20.88
CA TYR A 40 13.19 -0.76 -20.25
C TYR A 40 12.74 -0.75 -18.78
N LEU A 41 11.57 -1.31 -18.48
CA LEU A 41 11.13 -1.52 -17.10
C LEU A 41 12.13 -2.38 -16.30
N THR A 42 12.61 -3.50 -16.87
CA THR A 42 13.62 -4.35 -16.24
C THR A 42 14.94 -3.61 -16.01
N LYS A 43 15.39 -2.80 -16.98
CA LYS A 43 16.62 -1.97 -16.84
C LYS A 43 16.51 -0.93 -15.72
N TYR A 44 15.30 -0.44 -15.44
CA TYR A 44 15.04 0.50 -14.34
C TYR A 44 15.05 -0.21 -12.97
N LEU A 45 14.40 -1.37 -12.85
CA LEU A 45 14.24 -2.09 -11.59
C LEU A 45 15.56 -2.73 -11.09
N THR A 46 16.39 -3.25 -12.00
CA THR A 46 17.59 -4.04 -11.66
C THR A 46 18.80 -3.24 -11.14
N GLN A 47 18.78 -1.91 -11.21
CA GLN A 47 19.95 -1.07 -10.84
C GLN A 47 19.71 -0.16 -9.63
N SER A 48 18.58 -0.29 -8.93
CA SER A 48 18.30 0.47 -7.70
C SER A 48 18.99 -0.09 -6.45
N THR A 49 19.89 -1.07 -6.58
CA THR A 49 20.62 -1.69 -5.46
C THR A 49 21.72 -0.77 -4.87
N ARG A 50 21.36 -0.09 -3.78
CA ARG A 50 22.12 0.30 -2.57
C ARG A 50 23.07 1.52 -2.51
N SER A 51 22.94 2.22 -1.36
CA SER A 51 23.96 2.34 -0.29
C SER A 51 23.28 2.12 1.08
N PRO A 52 23.87 1.35 2.03
CA PRO A 52 23.26 1.01 3.32
C PRO A 52 23.50 2.10 4.39
N LEU A 53 22.46 2.44 5.15
CA LEU A 53 22.62 3.10 6.46
C LEU A 53 23.13 2.06 7.47
N LYS A 54 24.04 2.47 8.35
CA LYS A 54 24.72 1.60 9.32
C LYS A 54 24.12 1.75 10.72
N ILE A 55 24.31 0.67 11.50
CA ILE A 55 24.28 0.51 12.97
C ILE A 55 22.90 0.02 13.46
N ALA A 56 22.73 -1.27 13.78
CA ALA A 56 23.15 -2.02 14.98
C ALA A 56 22.33 -1.70 16.25
N GLU A 57 21.74 -2.76 16.79
CA GLU A 57 21.05 -2.92 18.10
C GLU A 57 19.67 -2.24 18.28
N LEU A 58 18.59 -2.99 18.01
CA LEU A 58 17.60 -3.37 19.06
C LEU A 58 16.60 -4.43 18.54
N VAL A 59 16.67 -5.62 19.12
CA VAL A 59 15.59 -6.63 19.10
C VAL A 59 14.76 -6.42 20.37
N SER A 60 13.44 -6.18 20.27
CA SER A 60 12.38 -6.66 21.21
C SER A 60 11.01 -5.96 21.16
N SER A 61 10.78 -4.85 20.43
CA SER A 61 9.62 -3.98 20.74
C SER A 61 8.35 -4.07 19.87
N ILE A 62 8.26 -4.93 18.85
CA ILE A 62 7.05 -4.98 17.98
C ILE A 62 5.80 -5.41 18.77
N GLY A 63 5.99 -6.33 19.72
CA GLY A 63 4.90 -6.82 20.57
C GLY A 63 4.40 -5.80 21.59
N THR A 64 5.08 -4.68 21.80
CA THR A 64 4.74 -3.70 22.85
C THR A 64 4.34 -2.32 22.32
N GLU A 65 4.66 -1.97 21.07
CA GLU A 65 4.37 -0.64 20.50
C GLU A 65 3.01 -0.57 19.75
N LEU A 66 2.53 -1.67 19.15
CA LEU A 66 1.20 -1.72 18.52
C LEU A 66 0.03 -1.83 19.53
N ASP A 67 0.31 -2.02 20.82
CA ASP A 67 -0.67 -2.41 21.84
C ASP A 67 -1.67 -1.32 22.26
N ARG A 68 -1.54 -0.07 21.79
CA ARG A 68 -2.46 1.02 22.19
C ARG A 68 -3.30 1.55 21.04
N GLY A 69 -4.32 0.78 20.68
CA GLY A 69 -5.42 1.23 19.83
C GLY A 69 -5.39 0.70 18.40
N TRP A 70 -4.35 -0.02 18.00
CA TRP A 70 -4.34 -0.81 16.77
C TRP A 70 -5.10 -2.11 16.99
N GLN A 71 -5.92 -2.47 16.00
CA GLN A 71 -6.66 -3.73 15.99
C GLN A 71 -6.49 -4.37 14.61
N THR A 72 -6.63 -5.69 14.52
CA THR A 72 -6.78 -6.33 13.21
C THR A 72 -8.00 -5.76 12.52
N ILE A 73 -7.95 -5.61 11.19
CA ILE A 73 -9.09 -5.05 10.45
C ILE A 73 -10.37 -5.86 10.70
N GLU A 74 -10.26 -7.18 10.86
CA GLU A 74 -11.39 -8.04 11.18
C GLU A 74 -11.92 -7.86 12.60
N SER A 75 -11.05 -7.76 13.62
CA SER A 75 -11.49 -7.42 14.99
C SER A 75 -12.15 -6.05 15.03
N PHE A 76 -11.57 -5.11 14.29
CA PHE A 76 -12.09 -3.76 14.16
C PHE A 76 -13.50 -3.75 13.55
N ILE A 77 -13.70 -4.55 12.51
CA ILE A 77 -14.99 -4.73 11.84
C ILE A 77 -16.00 -5.51 12.72
N ASN A 78 -15.56 -6.48 13.51
CA ASN A 78 -16.45 -7.43 14.19
C ASN A 78 -16.74 -7.08 15.67
N SER A 79 -16.08 -6.09 16.26
CA SER A 79 -16.23 -5.71 17.69
C SER A 79 -17.59 -5.05 18.00
N SER A 80 -18.63 -5.86 18.23
CA SER A 80 -20.05 -5.47 18.25
C SER A 80 -20.57 -4.59 19.42
N LYS A 81 -19.84 -3.58 19.91
CA LYS A 81 -20.32 -2.74 21.04
C LYS A 81 -19.98 -1.25 20.87
N LEU A 82 -20.75 -0.53 20.03
CA LEU A 82 -21.21 0.86 20.24
C LEU A 82 -21.96 1.36 18.97
N GLN A 83 -23.07 2.08 19.13
CA GLN A 83 -23.94 2.51 18.02
C GLN A 83 -23.29 3.57 17.09
N SER A 84 -22.23 4.29 17.52
CA SER A 84 -21.47 5.20 16.64
C SER A 84 -20.47 4.48 15.73
N GLU A 85 -20.11 3.22 16.02
CA GLU A 85 -19.17 2.41 15.24
C GLU A 85 -19.86 1.64 14.09
N TYR A 86 -21.19 1.55 14.10
CA TYR A 86 -21.95 0.72 13.16
C TYR A 86 -21.89 1.26 11.72
N ASN A 87 -21.91 2.59 11.54
CA ASN A 87 -21.83 3.24 10.22
C ASN A 87 -20.39 3.30 9.69
N PHE A 88 -19.41 3.40 10.59
CA PHE A 88 -18.00 3.32 10.20
C PHE A 88 -17.69 1.97 9.56
N ARG A 89 -18.12 0.91 10.24
CA ARG A 89 -17.95 -0.46 9.76
C ARG A 89 -18.73 -0.70 8.50
N SER A 90 -19.93 -0.11 8.34
CA SER A 90 -20.64 -0.22 7.06
C SER A 90 -19.94 0.53 5.95
N ASN A 91 -19.31 1.70 6.21
CA ASN A 91 -18.60 2.48 5.19
C ASN A 91 -17.25 1.87 4.84
N ILE A 92 -16.47 1.42 5.82
CA ILE A 92 -15.26 0.61 5.59
C ILE A 92 -15.65 -0.69 4.90
N ARG A 93 -16.64 -1.44 5.40
CA ARG A 93 -17.18 -2.59 4.66
C ARG A 93 -17.74 -2.19 3.31
N GLN A 94 -18.28 -1.01 3.05
CA GLN A 94 -18.83 -0.65 1.74
C GLN A 94 -17.74 -0.23 0.77
N VAL A 95 -16.74 0.53 1.21
CA VAL A 95 -15.53 0.87 0.45
C VAL A 95 -14.69 -0.38 0.19
N MET A 96 -14.68 -1.34 1.11
CA MET A 96 -13.94 -2.61 0.99
C MET A 96 -14.74 -3.74 0.33
N ASN A 97 -16.08 -3.79 0.49
CA ASN A 97 -17.00 -4.72 -0.18
C ASN A 97 -17.47 -4.21 -1.53
N GLN A 98 -17.06 -3.01 -1.96
CA GLN A 98 -16.99 -2.74 -3.38
C GLN A 98 -16.04 -3.79 -3.92
N LYS A 99 -16.60 -4.81 -4.59
CA LYS A 99 -15.84 -5.80 -5.32
C LYS A 99 -15.24 -5.16 -6.57
N ILE A 100 -14.60 -4.01 -6.41
CA ILE A 100 -14.04 -3.17 -7.45
C ILE A 100 -12.67 -2.72 -6.96
N TYR A 101 -11.62 -3.22 -7.61
CA TYR A 101 -10.27 -2.74 -7.37
C TYR A 101 -9.88 -1.71 -8.43
N ARG A 102 -9.71 -0.43 -8.05
CA ARG A 102 -9.28 0.65 -8.97
C ARG A 102 -10.10 0.71 -10.27
N GLY A 103 -11.41 0.49 -10.18
CA GLY A 103 -12.33 0.45 -11.33
C GLY A 103 -12.46 -0.91 -12.02
N ILE A 104 -11.74 -1.94 -11.56
CA ILE A 104 -11.85 -3.32 -12.06
C ILE A 104 -12.87 -4.08 -11.21
N PRO A 105 -14.05 -4.42 -11.72
CA PRO A 105 -15.01 -5.23 -10.98
C PRO A 105 -14.51 -6.68 -10.83
N LEU A 106 -14.81 -7.28 -9.69
CA LEU A 106 -14.43 -8.61 -9.21
C LEU A 106 -15.65 -9.29 -8.57
N GLU A 107 -16.85 -9.04 -9.11
CA GLU A 107 -18.11 -9.53 -8.54
C GLU A 107 -18.45 -10.93 -9.02
N THR A 108 -18.20 -11.19 -10.30
CA THR A 108 -18.57 -12.44 -10.98
C THR A 108 -17.34 -13.30 -11.26
N PRO A 109 -17.50 -14.64 -11.39
CA PRO A 109 -16.38 -15.53 -11.74
C PRO A 109 -15.68 -15.12 -13.04
N ALA A 110 -16.41 -14.65 -14.06
CA ALA A 110 -15.84 -14.21 -15.33
C ALA A 110 -14.97 -12.94 -15.20
N GLN A 111 -15.41 -11.99 -14.36
CA GLN A 111 -14.65 -10.78 -14.06
C GLN A 111 -13.37 -11.11 -13.29
N ILE A 112 -13.48 -11.96 -12.26
CA ILE A 112 -12.35 -12.46 -11.46
C ILE A 112 -11.33 -13.15 -12.36
N GLN A 113 -11.80 -14.08 -13.21
CA GLN A 113 -10.96 -14.77 -14.18
C GLN A 113 -10.23 -13.78 -15.09
N THR A 114 -10.96 -12.85 -15.71
CA THR A 114 -10.37 -11.84 -16.61
C THR A 114 -9.28 -11.03 -15.91
N ALA A 115 -9.55 -10.60 -14.66
CA ALA A 115 -8.60 -9.83 -13.87
C ALA A 115 -7.33 -10.64 -13.54
N ILE A 116 -7.45 -11.92 -13.20
CA ILE A 116 -6.32 -12.81 -12.92
C ILE A 116 -5.52 -13.12 -14.19
N GLU A 117 -6.20 -13.38 -15.33
CA GLU A 117 -5.52 -13.56 -16.62
C GLU A 117 -4.68 -12.35 -17.00
N GLN A 118 -5.18 -11.14 -16.72
CA GLN A 118 -4.41 -9.90 -16.92
C GLN A 118 -3.16 -9.86 -16.02
N LEU A 119 -3.23 -10.35 -14.78
CA LEU A 119 -2.05 -10.45 -13.91
C LEU A 119 -1.01 -11.40 -14.50
N TYR A 120 -1.43 -12.59 -14.95
CA TYR A 120 -0.52 -13.54 -15.62
C TYR A 120 0.11 -12.95 -16.87
N ARG A 121 -0.68 -12.28 -17.71
CA ARG A 121 -0.18 -11.64 -18.95
C ARG A 121 0.75 -10.45 -18.69
N ALA A 122 0.65 -9.82 -17.52
CA ALA A 122 1.48 -8.69 -17.13
C ALA A 122 2.85 -9.09 -16.54
N GLN A 123 3.15 -10.40 -16.48
CA GLN A 123 4.43 -10.93 -16.01
C GLN A 123 4.90 -12.09 -16.90
N THR A 124 6.15 -12.53 -16.73
CA THR A 124 6.81 -13.50 -17.61
C THR A 124 7.35 -14.74 -16.90
N GLU A 125 7.19 -14.83 -15.59
CA GLU A 125 7.80 -15.87 -14.75
C GLU A 125 6.92 -17.11 -14.66
N LEU A 126 5.61 -16.91 -14.55
CA LEU A 126 4.62 -17.96 -14.44
C LEU A 126 3.85 -18.08 -15.75
N PRO A 127 3.71 -19.28 -16.34
CA PRO A 127 2.88 -19.45 -17.53
C PRO A 127 1.41 -19.21 -17.18
N LEU A 128 0.65 -18.64 -18.11
CA LEU A 128 -0.81 -18.56 -18.00
C LEU A 128 -1.39 -19.99 -17.95
N PRO A 129 -2.15 -20.36 -16.91
CA PRO A 129 -2.74 -21.69 -16.84
C PRO A 129 -3.83 -21.89 -17.90
N THR A 130 -4.08 -23.15 -18.28
CA THR A 130 -5.14 -23.51 -19.24
C THR A 130 -6.53 -23.17 -18.72
N GLN A 131 -6.71 -23.19 -17.40
CA GLN A 131 -7.91 -22.78 -16.70
C GLN A 131 -7.50 -21.95 -15.48
N VAL A 132 -8.15 -20.80 -15.30
CA VAL A 132 -7.92 -19.93 -14.14
C VAL A 132 -8.84 -20.34 -12.99
N ASN A 133 -8.24 -20.71 -11.86
CA ASN A 133 -8.87 -21.12 -10.62
C ASN A 133 -8.77 -20.01 -9.56
N GLY A 134 -9.40 -18.86 -9.84
CA GLY A 134 -9.71 -17.80 -8.87
C GLY A 134 -8.69 -17.62 -7.72
N VAL A 135 -9.07 -18.09 -6.53
CA VAL A 135 -8.26 -18.00 -5.29
C VAL A 135 -6.93 -18.74 -5.40
N GLU A 136 -6.88 -19.94 -5.97
CA GLU A 136 -5.65 -20.74 -6.04
C GLU A 136 -4.57 -20.05 -6.88
N ASP A 137 -4.96 -19.46 -8.02
CA ASP A 137 -4.04 -18.73 -8.89
C ASP A 137 -3.56 -17.43 -8.24
N LEU A 138 -4.43 -16.73 -7.52
CA LEU A 138 -4.02 -15.58 -6.71
C LEU A 138 -2.99 -16.00 -5.67
N CYS A 139 -3.22 -17.11 -4.96
CA CYS A 139 -2.26 -17.66 -4.00
C CYS A 139 -0.93 -18.03 -4.66
N LEU A 140 -0.97 -18.61 -5.85
CA LEU A 140 0.22 -18.95 -6.62
C LEU A 140 1.02 -17.70 -7.04
N LEU A 141 0.33 -16.68 -7.55
CA LEU A 141 0.94 -15.40 -7.91
C LEU A 141 1.58 -14.72 -6.69
N ILE A 142 0.95 -14.80 -5.52
CA ILE A 142 1.47 -14.25 -4.26
C ILE A 142 2.77 -14.95 -3.83
N ASP A 143 2.80 -16.27 -3.94
CA ASP A 143 3.91 -17.09 -3.45
C ASP A 143 5.10 -17.14 -4.41
N LYS A 144 4.83 -17.13 -5.73
CA LYS A 144 5.83 -17.50 -6.75
C LYS A 144 6.27 -16.37 -7.65
N SER A 145 5.48 -15.30 -7.78
CA SER A 145 5.91 -14.12 -8.54
C SER A 145 7.02 -13.39 -7.79
N THR A 146 8.12 -13.08 -8.46
CA THR A 146 9.13 -12.13 -7.98
C THR A 146 8.71 -10.69 -8.29
N ASN A 147 7.74 -10.48 -9.17
CA ASN A 147 7.13 -9.19 -9.42
C ASN A 147 6.20 -8.78 -8.26
N GLU A 148 6.66 -7.84 -7.45
CA GLU A 148 5.98 -7.33 -6.25
C GLU A 148 4.65 -6.64 -6.57
N THR A 149 4.58 -5.91 -7.68
CA THR A 149 3.33 -5.26 -8.11
C THR A 149 2.26 -6.31 -8.40
N ILE A 150 2.65 -7.46 -8.95
CA ILE A 150 1.74 -8.58 -9.18
C ILE A 150 1.32 -9.22 -7.87
N ARG A 151 2.25 -9.50 -6.96
CA ARG A 151 1.94 -10.03 -5.62
C ARG A 151 0.94 -9.13 -4.88
N TRP A 152 1.15 -7.82 -4.94
CA TRP A 152 0.26 -6.84 -4.30
C TRP A 152 -1.11 -6.74 -4.94
N LYS A 153 -1.20 -6.72 -6.27
CA LYS A 153 -2.50 -6.78 -6.93
C LYS A 153 -3.21 -8.10 -6.62
N ALA A 154 -2.49 -9.21 -6.58
CA ALA A 154 -3.05 -10.52 -6.24
C ALA A 154 -3.58 -10.55 -4.80
N ILE A 155 -2.89 -9.91 -3.84
CA ILE A 155 -3.37 -9.76 -2.46
C ILE A 155 -4.60 -8.87 -2.38
N GLU A 156 -4.63 -7.74 -3.10
CA GLU A 156 -5.81 -6.87 -3.12
C GLU A 156 -7.01 -7.58 -3.76
N TYR A 157 -6.80 -8.39 -4.82
CA TYR A 157 -7.86 -9.21 -5.42
C TYR A 157 -8.32 -10.30 -4.46
N LEU A 158 -7.38 -11.04 -3.86
CA LEU A 158 -7.68 -12.10 -2.91
C LEU A 158 -8.47 -11.55 -1.73
N TRP A 159 -8.13 -10.37 -1.25
CA TRP A 159 -8.85 -9.72 -0.18
C TRP A 159 -10.28 -9.33 -0.55
N ILE A 160 -10.52 -8.91 -1.79
CA ILE A 160 -11.87 -8.61 -2.29
C ILE A 160 -12.71 -9.89 -2.45
N ILE A 161 -12.07 -10.99 -2.83
CA ILE A 161 -12.74 -12.26 -3.18
C ILE A 161 -12.96 -13.14 -1.94
N ASP A 162 -11.95 -13.22 -1.08
CA ASP A 162 -11.87 -14.05 0.12
C ASP A 162 -11.06 -13.32 1.22
N PRO A 163 -11.67 -12.34 1.91
CA PRO A 163 -10.99 -11.47 2.88
C PRO A 163 -10.47 -12.21 4.12
N ASP A 164 -10.99 -13.39 4.41
CA ASP A 164 -10.59 -14.21 5.56
C ASP A 164 -9.48 -15.22 5.18
N HIS A 165 -8.96 -15.16 3.95
CA HIS A 165 -7.98 -16.13 3.47
C HIS A 165 -6.65 -16.04 4.25
N PRO A 166 -6.10 -17.16 4.76
CA PRO A 166 -4.92 -17.16 5.65
C PRO A 166 -3.62 -16.66 5.01
N LYS A 167 -3.57 -16.54 3.67
CA LYS A 167 -2.42 -15.96 2.95
C LYS A 167 -2.42 -14.43 2.89
N LEU A 168 -3.51 -13.79 3.30
CA LEU A 168 -3.56 -12.33 3.31
C LEU A 168 -2.61 -11.79 4.39
N PRO A 169 -1.88 -10.70 4.09
CA PRO A 169 -1.07 -10.05 5.09
C PRO A 169 -1.98 -9.54 6.22
N LEU A 170 -1.44 -9.53 7.44
CA LEU A 170 -2.13 -8.88 8.54
C LEU A 170 -2.27 -7.38 8.24
N ARG A 171 -3.50 -6.89 8.36
CA ARG A 171 -3.84 -5.48 8.27
C ARG A 171 -4.26 -4.98 9.62
N PHE A 172 -3.60 -3.92 10.06
CA PHE A 172 -3.95 -3.24 11.28
C PHE A 172 -4.64 -1.93 10.94
N ILE A 173 -5.65 -1.59 11.72
CA ILE A 173 -6.38 -0.34 11.60
C ILE A 173 -6.50 0.31 12.97
N ARG A 174 -6.45 1.64 12.97
CA ARG A 174 -6.64 2.46 14.15
C ARG A 174 -7.60 3.59 13.85
N ASP A 175 -8.59 3.73 14.72
CA ASP A 175 -9.50 4.87 14.71
C ASP A 175 -8.81 6.09 15.35
N LEU A 176 -8.75 7.17 14.60
CA LEU A 176 -8.18 8.46 15.01
C LEU A 176 -9.26 9.44 15.47
N GLY A 177 -10.54 9.05 15.55
CA GLY A 177 -11.67 9.95 15.78
C GLY A 177 -11.56 10.86 17.00
N ILE A 178 -10.92 10.39 18.08
CA ILE A 178 -10.65 11.22 19.27
C ILE A 178 -9.63 12.34 18.98
N LYS A 179 -8.70 12.13 18.03
CA LYS A 179 -7.66 13.11 17.66
C LYS A 179 -8.21 14.26 16.83
N PHE A 180 -9.32 14.04 16.12
CA PHE A 180 -9.86 14.97 15.14
C PHE A 180 -11.26 15.52 15.49
N ALA A 181 -11.74 15.24 16.70
CA ALA A 181 -12.97 15.73 17.32
C ALA A 181 -14.27 15.50 16.53
N THR A 182 -14.48 16.23 15.43
CA THR A 182 -15.67 16.19 14.57
C THR A 182 -15.47 15.31 13.34
N ASP A 183 -14.24 15.25 12.82
CA ASP A 183 -13.90 14.47 11.65
C ASP A 183 -13.27 13.16 12.09
N SER A 184 -14.05 12.09 12.06
CA SER A 184 -13.51 10.79 12.44
C SER A 184 -12.74 10.22 11.24
N LEU A 185 -11.46 9.92 11.42
CA LEU A 185 -10.55 9.35 10.42
C LEU A 185 -9.97 8.05 10.94
N ALA A 186 -9.67 7.11 10.05
CA ALA A 186 -8.97 5.87 10.41
C ALA A 186 -7.75 5.65 9.55
N LEU A 187 -6.66 5.22 10.18
CA LEU A 187 -5.43 4.86 9.53
C LEU A 187 -5.31 3.33 9.46
N MET A 188 -5.11 2.81 8.26
CA MET A 188 -4.80 1.42 7.99
C MET A 188 -3.36 1.28 7.53
N ILE A 189 -2.69 0.26 8.05
CA ILE A 189 -1.37 -0.19 7.63
C ILE A 189 -1.42 -1.67 7.23
N SER A 190 -0.78 -1.99 6.11
CA SER A 190 -0.58 -3.36 5.63
C SER A 190 0.88 -3.55 5.24
N GLU A 191 1.44 -4.71 5.58
CA GLU A 191 2.83 -5.07 5.31
C GLU A 191 2.91 -6.33 4.43
N LEU A 192 3.69 -6.30 3.34
CA LEU A 192 4.10 -7.50 2.59
C LEU A 192 5.57 -7.82 2.86
N PRO A 193 5.89 -9.02 3.34
CA PRO A 193 7.27 -9.49 3.30
C PRO A 193 7.78 -9.66 1.86
N MET A 194 8.97 -9.13 1.60
CA MET A 194 9.68 -9.21 0.31
C MET A 194 10.99 -10.00 0.48
N SER A 195 11.61 -10.39 -0.63
CA SER A 195 12.93 -11.01 -0.60
C SER A 195 14.00 -10.01 -0.15
N GLY A 196 14.99 -10.46 0.62
CA GLY A 196 16.17 -9.64 0.94
C GLY A 196 16.01 -8.68 2.12
N ALA A 197 15.19 -9.03 3.12
CA ALA A 197 14.92 -8.20 4.30
C ALA A 197 14.26 -6.85 3.97
N HIS A 198 13.37 -6.87 2.97
CA HIS A 198 12.53 -5.73 2.60
C HIS A 198 11.06 -6.02 2.93
N CYS A 199 10.32 -4.97 3.25
CA CYS A 199 8.88 -5.02 3.46
C CYS A 199 8.19 -3.95 2.60
N ALA A 200 7.07 -4.32 1.97
CA ALA A 200 6.24 -3.41 1.21
C ALA A 200 5.15 -2.87 2.15
N ILE A 201 5.10 -1.56 2.35
CA ILE A 201 4.15 -0.92 3.25
C ILE A 201 3.07 -0.19 2.43
N LEU A 202 1.82 -0.47 2.76
CA LEU A 202 0.65 0.23 2.23
C LEU A 202 -0.06 0.95 3.37
N LEU A 203 -0.22 2.27 3.22
CA LEU A 203 -0.92 3.13 4.14
C LEU A 203 -2.20 3.64 3.49
N ARG A 204 -3.30 3.65 4.24
CA ARG A 204 -4.56 4.26 3.78
C ARG A 204 -5.23 5.03 4.91
N VAL A 205 -5.77 6.20 4.59
CA VAL A 205 -6.65 6.96 5.48
C VAL A 205 -8.05 6.93 4.94
N TYR A 206 -9.00 6.57 5.79
CA TYR A 206 -10.43 6.46 5.49
C TYR A 206 -11.27 7.39 6.36
N PRO A 207 -12.42 7.86 5.88
CA PRO A 207 -13.42 8.49 6.73
C PRO A 207 -14.06 7.44 7.65
N VAL A 208 -14.35 7.83 8.90
CA VAL A 208 -14.93 6.96 9.92
C VAL A 208 -16.43 7.22 10.14
N ASN A 209 -16.88 8.46 9.97
CA ASN A 209 -18.28 8.81 10.19
C ASN A 209 -19.17 8.44 8.97
N ARG A 210 -20.42 8.92 8.97
CA ARG A 210 -21.41 8.70 7.88
C ARG A 210 -20.98 9.24 6.50
N GLU A 211 -19.83 9.88 6.41
CA GLU A 211 -19.27 10.42 5.17
C GLU A 211 -18.68 9.29 4.33
N MET A 212 -19.07 9.24 3.05
CA MET A 212 -18.47 8.32 2.06
C MET A 212 -17.09 8.80 1.57
N TYR A 213 -16.71 10.03 1.92
CA TYR A 213 -15.53 10.69 1.42
C TYR A 213 -14.76 11.37 2.55
N LEU A 214 -13.45 11.50 2.35
CA LEU A 214 -12.59 12.25 3.24
C LEU A 214 -12.93 13.75 3.16
N PRO A 215 -12.82 14.48 4.27
CA PRO A 215 -12.74 15.94 4.24
C PRO A 215 -11.62 16.37 3.29
N ALA A 216 -11.80 17.47 2.56
CA ALA A 216 -10.75 18.00 1.70
C ALA A 216 -9.55 18.49 2.52
N GLY A 217 -8.33 18.23 2.04
CA GLY A 217 -7.11 18.68 2.71
C GLY A 217 -6.60 17.77 3.84
N VAL A 218 -7.18 16.58 4.03
CA VAL A 218 -6.54 15.53 4.84
C VAL A 218 -5.22 15.19 4.19
N LYS A 219 -4.13 15.31 4.94
CA LYS A 219 -2.77 15.01 4.48
C LYS A 219 -2.26 13.77 5.18
N LEU A 220 -1.74 12.82 4.41
CA LEU A 220 -1.03 11.64 4.86
C LEU A 220 0.42 11.76 4.39
N SER A 221 1.39 11.69 5.31
CA SER A 221 2.81 11.84 5.00
C SER A 221 3.68 10.88 5.81
N ILE A 222 4.93 10.72 5.37
CA ILE A 222 5.92 9.87 6.02
C ILE A 222 7.07 10.74 6.52
N PHE A 223 7.54 10.41 7.71
CA PHE A 223 8.69 10.99 8.36
C PHE A 223 9.76 9.92 8.59
N ASP A 224 11.02 10.32 8.60
CA ASP A 224 12.11 9.45 8.99
C ASP A 224 12.19 9.30 10.53
N GLU A 225 13.20 8.57 10.99
CA GLU A 225 13.43 8.29 12.41
C GLU A 225 13.72 9.55 13.26
N ASP A 226 14.27 10.59 12.64
CA ASP A 226 14.56 11.87 13.28
C ASP A 226 13.34 12.81 13.30
N GLY A 227 12.21 12.38 12.69
CA GLY A 227 11.01 13.18 12.57
C GLY A 227 11.13 14.27 11.50
N ALA A 228 12.03 14.12 10.53
CA ALA A 228 12.06 14.95 9.33
C ALA A 228 11.18 14.34 8.23
N PRO A 229 10.50 15.17 7.40
CA PRO A 229 9.65 14.65 6.35
C PRO A 229 10.48 13.90 5.32
N VAL A 230 10.05 12.69 4.97
CA VAL A 230 10.63 11.96 3.84
C VAL A 230 10.31 12.73 2.58
N LEU A 231 11.34 13.17 1.86
CA LEU A 231 11.17 14.00 0.67
C LEU A 231 11.14 13.18 -0.62
N ILE A 232 10.40 13.70 -1.59
CA ILE A 232 10.46 13.34 -2.99
C ILE A 232 11.48 14.21 -3.76
N SER A 233 11.85 13.86 -4.99
CA SER A 233 13.00 14.38 -5.77
C SER A 233 12.85 15.85 -6.13
N ALA A 234 11.61 16.33 -6.04
CA ALA A 234 11.29 17.73 -6.21
C ALA A 234 11.54 18.54 -4.92
N GLY A 235 12.07 17.94 -3.86
CA GLY A 235 12.18 18.51 -2.51
C GLY A 235 10.84 18.62 -1.78
N ASN A 236 9.75 18.13 -2.37
CA ASN A 236 8.44 18.12 -1.72
C ASN A 236 8.34 16.96 -0.74
N PRO A 237 7.47 17.03 0.29
CA PRO A 237 7.21 15.87 1.14
C PRO A 237 6.59 14.71 0.36
N PHE A 238 6.91 13.48 0.78
CA PHE A 238 6.23 12.28 0.32
C PHE A 238 4.87 12.18 1.00
N GLU A 239 3.85 12.73 0.34
CA GLU A 239 2.52 12.89 0.90
C GLU A 239 1.40 12.65 -0.10
N ALA A 240 0.23 12.30 0.43
CA ALA A 240 -1.04 12.31 -0.28
C ALA A 240 -1.98 13.30 0.39
N ILE A 241 -2.73 14.06 -0.41
CA ILE A 241 -3.70 15.05 0.09
C ILE A 241 -5.06 14.74 -0.52
N SER A 242 -6.12 14.67 0.30
CA SER A 242 -7.49 14.46 -0.17
C SER A 242 -8.01 15.70 -0.89
N ARG A 243 -8.74 15.46 -1.99
CA ARG A 243 -9.28 16.49 -2.87
C ARG A 243 -10.73 16.78 -2.54
N ASN A 244 -11.17 17.99 -2.92
CA ASN A 244 -12.55 18.41 -2.76
C ASN A 244 -13.43 18.04 -3.97
N ASP A 245 -12.85 17.95 -5.17
CA ASP A 245 -13.58 17.58 -6.39
C ASP A 245 -12.63 16.93 -7.43
N PRO A 246 -12.82 15.64 -7.80
CA PRO A 246 -13.74 14.70 -7.15
C PRO A 246 -13.30 14.40 -5.71
N GLN A 247 -14.26 14.15 -4.83
CA GLN A 247 -13.97 13.79 -3.44
C GLN A 247 -13.33 12.40 -3.35
N ASP A 248 -12.32 12.27 -2.49
CA ASP A 248 -11.58 11.03 -2.30
C ASP A 248 -12.24 10.15 -1.22
N SER A 249 -12.56 8.90 -1.54
CA SER A 249 -13.08 7.94 -0.54
C SER A 249 -11.97 7.43 0.41
N TYR A 250 -10.72 7.53 -0.03
CA TYR A 250 -9.52 7.33 0.76
C TYR A 250 -8.31 7.99 0.07
N ILE A 251 -7.26 8.27 0.83
CA ILE A 251 -5.93 8.57 0.30
C ILE A 251 -4.96 7.45 0.70
N GLN A 252 -3.89 7.27 -0.07
CA GLN A 252 -2.95 6.18 0.17
C GLN A 252 -1.51 6.58 -0.14
N LEU A 253 -0.58 5.94 0.56
CA LEU A 253 0.83 5.91 0.23
C LEU A 253 1.31 4.46 0.15
N TYR A 254 2.27 4.22 -0.72
CA TYR A 254 2.93 2.93 -0.87
C TYR A 254 4.43 3.15 -0.97
N PHE A 255 5.19 2.40 -0.18
CA PHE A 255 6.66 2.44 -0.19
C PHE A 255 7.24 1.08 0.20
N VAL A 256 8.54 0.92 -0.02
CA VAL A 256 9.32 -0.24 0.40
C VAL A 256 10.28 0.24 1.48
N ALA A 257 10.37 -0.52 2.56
CA ALA A 257 11.27 -0.29 3.68
C ALA A 257 12.14 -1.54 3.90
N GLU A 258 13.31 -1.37 4.50
CA GLU A 258 14.15 -2.45 5.01
C GLU A 258 13.67 -2.89 6.41
N GLU A 259 13.93 -4.14 6.81
CA GLU A 259 13.59 -4.68 8.14
C GLU A 259 14.25 -3.90 9.32
N SER A 260 15.17 -2.99 9.03
CA SER A 260 15.79 -2.09 10.00
C SER A 260 15.18 -0.69 10.02
N ASP A 261 14.31 -0.36 9.07
CA ASP A 261 13.83 1.01 8.91
C ASP A 261 12.82 1.38 10.00
N ARG A 262 12.97 2.61 10.47
CA ARG A 262 12.02 3.31 11.34
C ARG A 262 11.43 4.49 10.60
N PHE A 263 10.11 4.64 10.69
CA PHE A 263 9.42 5.73 10.05
C PHE A 263 8.24 6.21 10.87
N GLY A 264 7.96 7.51 10.79
CA GLY A 264 6.75 8.13 11.32
C GLY A 264 5.67 8.20 10.25
N ILE A 265 4.44 7.85 10.58
CA ILE A 265 3.26 8.16 9.77
C ILE A 265 2.57 9.34 10.40
N ASN A 266 2.30 10.36 9.59
CA ASN A 266 1.61 11.55 10.02
C ASN A 266 0.32 11.76 9.24
N VAL A 267 -0.74 12.10 9.96
CA VAL A 267 -2.04 12.46 9.43
C VAL A 267 -2.40 13.85 9.93
N ILE A 268 -2.69 14.77 9.03
CA ILE A 268 -3.06 16.17 9.35
C ILE A 268 -4.43 16.47 8.77
N LEU A 269 -5.25 17.18 9.55
CA LEU A 269 -6.49 17.80 9.10
C LEU A 269 -6.65 19.16 9.80
N GLY A 270 -6.60 20.24 9.02
CA GLY A 270 -6.59 21.60 9.56
C GLY A 270 -5.38 21.83 10.49
N GLU A 271 -5.64 22.18 11.74
CA GLU A 271 -4.62 22.41 12.77
C GLU A 271 -4.31 21.15 13.60
N GLN A 272 -5.08 20.08 13.41
CA GLN A 272 -4.92 18.84 14.15
C GLN A 272 -3.96 17.90 13.43
N GLN A 273 -3.14 17.20 14.21
CA GLN A 273 -2.21 16.22 13.70
C GLN A 273 -2.13 14.98 14.59
N PHE A 274 -1.87 13.86 13.94
CA PHE A 274 -1.56 12.59 14.57
C PHE A 274 -0.28 12.05 13.96
N THR A 275 0.69 11.67 14.80
CA THR A 275 1.92 11.00 14.36
C THR A 275 2.11 9.72 15.17
N GLU A 276 2.41 8.63 14.47
CA GLU A 276 2.76 7.34 15.06
C GLU A 276 4.03 6.80 14.40
N TYR A 277 4.95 6.26 15.19
CA TYR A 277 6.19 5.69 14.69
C TYR A 277 6.11 4.16 14.61
N PHE A 278 6.74 3.61 13.58
CA PHE A 278 6.76 2.18 13.29
C PHE A 278 8.17 1.71 13.02
N ASN A 279 8.41 0.46 13.37
CA ASN A 279 9.55 -0.32 12.89
C ASN A 279 9.03 -1.24 11.77
N CYS A 280 9.68 -1.26 10.61
CA CYS A 280 9.47 -2.35 9.65
C CYS A 280 10.11 -3.60 10.25
N ILE A 281 9.39 -4.39 11.02
CA ILE A 281 9.86 -5.73 11.36
C ILE A 281 8.72 -6.69 11.09
N VAL A 282 9.04 -7.68 10.27
CA VAL A 282 8.18 -8.79 9.88
C VAL A 282 7.33 -9.21 11.07
N VAL A 283 6.00 -9.19 10.89
CA VAL A 283 5.05 -9.89 11.75
C VAL A 283 5.35 -11.40 11.69
N ARG A 284 6.44 -11.81 12.34
CA ARG A 284 7.07 -13.13 12.30
C ARG A 284 7.04 -13.77 13.67
N ILE A 285 6.05 -13.49 14.48
CA ILE A 285 5.79 -14.25 15.70
C ILE A 285 4.26 -14.31 15.83
N ASN A 286 3.65 -15.42 15.38
CA ASN A 286 2.41 -16.00 15.94
C ASN A 286 1.74 -17.11 15.09
N TYR A 287 2.37 -17.69 14.06
CA TYR A 287 1.78 -18.85 13.36
C TYR A 287 2.74 -20.03 13.14
N LEU A 288 3.61 -20.28 14.12
CA LEU A 288 4.23 -21.59 14.31
C LEU A 288 4.05 -22.02 15.77
N LEU A 289 2.81 -22.38 16.11
CA LEU A 289 2.46 -23.43 17.07
C LEU A 289 1.23 -24.17 16.53
#